data_AF-A0A482Z6W8-F1
#
_entry.id   AF-A0A482Z6W8-F1
#
_cell.length_a   1.000
_cell.length_b   1.000
_cell.length_c   1.000
_cell.angle_alpha   90.00
_cell.angle_beta   90.00
_cell.angle_gamma   90.00
#
_symmetry.space_group_name_H-M   'P 1'
#
loop_
_entity.id
_entity.type
_entity.pdbx_description
1 polymer ?
#
loop_
_entity_poly.entity_id
_entity_poly.type
_entity_poly.pdbx_seq_one_letter_code
_entity_poly.pdbx_strand_id
1 'polypeptide(L)'
;MMYIIIGIVALVLPISTVSDKPCPAKYRRISLEHSFCKPSNSSCKIVSKGVSEQEKELILNIHNKFRNKVAMGQETRAGGLPAAANMHAFTWDDELAAIAQKWAEQCIYKHDCKECRATKGFSVGQNLGFKWYSCPPVIVIFEMQTGLVKPQILRRRK
;
A
#
# COMPACT_ATOMS: atom_id res chain seq x y z
N MET A 1 -58.53 -9.07 43.02
CA MET A 1 -57.12 -9.20 42.61
C MET A 1 -57.07 -9.82 41.22
N MET A 2 -56.69 -9.07 40.19
CA MET A 2 -56.60 -9.59 38.83
C MET A 2 -55.39 -8.94 38.16
N TYR A 3 -54.38 -9.76 37.82
CA TYR A 3 -53.04 -9.33 37.43
C TYR A 3 -53.00 -8.84 35.97
N ILE A 4 -52.39 -7.68 35.79
CA ILE A 4 -52.05 -7.05 34.52
C ILE A 4 -50.88 -7.83 33.90
N ILE A 5 -51.09 -8.49 32.77
CA ILE A 5 -50.01 -9.13 31.98
C ILE A 5 -49.63 -8.18 30.85
N ILE A 6 -48.67 -7.29 31.08
CA ILE A 6 -48.04 -6.48 30.03
C ILE A 6 -47.12 -7.40 29.24
N GLY A 7 -47.58 -7.85 28.08
CA GLY A 7 -46.78 -8.60 27.12
C GLY A 7 -45.72 -7.69 26.50
N ILE A 8 -44.48 -7.78 27.00
CA ILE A 8 -43.33 -7.13 26.37
C ILE A 8 -42.98 -7.95 25.12
N VAL A 9 -43.48 -7.50 23.97
CA VAL A 9 -42.99 -7.95 22.67
C VAL A 9 -41.60 -7.33 22.50
N ALA A 10 -40.56 -8.08 22.86
CA ALA A 10 -39.19 -7.71 22.54
C ALA A 10 -39.04 -7.76 21.01
N LEU A 11 -39.15 -6.59 20.37
CA LEU A 11 -38.81 -6.40 18.97
C LEU A 11 -37.30 -6.68 18.85
N VAL A 12 -36.96 -7.93 18.50
CA VAL A 12 -35.58 -8.31 18.20
C VAL A 12 -35.23 -7.63 16.88
N LEU A 13 -34.72 -6.41 16.95
CA LEU A 13 -34.13 -5.75 15.80
C LEU A 13 -33.02 -6.68 15.28
N PRO A 14 -33.02 -7.06 13.99
CA PRO A 14 -31.91 -7.80 13.44
C PRO A 14 -30.65 -6.96 13.65
N ILE A 15 -29.74 -7.45 14.49
CA ILE A 15 -28.42 -6.87 14.63
C ILE A 15 -27.76 -7.09 13.28
N SER A 16 -27.78 -6.06 12.43
CA SER A 16 -26.95 -5.98 11.25
C SER A 16 -25.51 -6.00 11.74
N THR A 17 -24.90 -7.18 11.82
CA THR A 17 -23.47 -7.28 12.04
C THR A 17 -22.80 -6.63 10.83
N VAL A 18 -22.28 -5.41 11.01
CA VAL A 18 -21.40 -4.78 10.04
C VAL A 18 -20.25 -5.75 9.84
N SER A 19 -20.21 -6.40 8.67
CA SER A 19 -19.18 -7.38 8.34
C SER A 19 -17.89 -6.66 8.00
N ASP A 20 -17.24 -6.06 9.00
CA ASP A 20 -15.85 -5.65 8.88
C ASP A 20 -14.99 -6.91 8.81
N LYS A 21 -14.52 -7.25 7.61
CA LYS A 21 -13.60 -8.38 7.43
C LYS A 21 -12.38 -8.16 8.35
N PRO A 22 -12.09 -9.09 9.28
CA PRO A 22 -11.01 -8.91 10.23
C PRO A 22 -9.66 -8.83 9.51
N CYS A 23 -8.70 -8.06 10.04
CA CYS A 23 -7.41 -7.91 9.38
C CYS A 23 -6.73 -9.27 9.15
N PRO A 24 -6.26 -9.55 7.91
CA PRO A 24 -5.61 -10.81 7.59
C PRO A 24 -4.47 -11.15 8.56
N ALA A 25 -4.44 -12.41 9.03
CA ALA A 25 -3.46 -12.85 10.02
C ALA A 25 -2.00 -12.67 9.55
N LYS A 26 -1.74 -12.69 8.24
CA LYS A 26 -0.41 -12.48 7.69
C LYS A 26 0.20 -11.12 8.05
N TYR A 27 -0.61 -10.07 8.13
CA TYR A 27 -0.15 -8.73 8.49
C TYR A 27 -0.06 -8.55 10.01
N ARG A 28 -1.06 -9.08 10.75
CA ARG A 28 -1.08 -9.05 12.22
C ARG A 28 0.12 -9.76 12.85
N ARG A 29 0.65 -10.80 12.20
CA ARG A 29 1.85 -11.52 12.66
C ARG A 29 3.14 -10.72 12.46
N ILE A 30 3.15 -9.72 11.58
CA ILE A 30 4.32 -8.89 11.29
C ILE A 30 4.32 -7.68 12.23
N SER A 31 3.19 -6.97 12.32
CA SER A 31 3.02 -5.82 13.20
C SER A 31 1.56 -5.69 13.64
N LEU A 32 1.34 -5.31 14.89
CA LEU A 32 0.00 -4.97 15.40
C LEU A 32 -0.54 -3.69 14.75
N GLU A 33 0.37 -2.79 14.34
CA GLU A 33 0.07 -1.51 13.71
C GLU A 33 0.22 -1.53 12.18
N HIS A 34 0.17 -2.73 11.57
CA HIS A 34 0.39 -2.88 10.14
C HIS A 34 -0.56 -2.01 9.31
N SER A 35 -0.02 -1.25 8.35
CA SER A 35 -0.72 -0.25 7.55
C SER A 35 -1.93 -0.83 6.83
N PHE A 36 -1.83 -2.05 6.31
CA PHE A 36 -2.96 -2.77 5.72
C PHE A 36 -4.19 -2.91 6.66
N CYS A 37 -3.95 -3.03 7.97
CA CYS A 37 -5.00 -3.19 8.97
C CYS A 37 -5.66 -1.87 9.38
N LYS A 38 -5.11 -0.71 8.98
CA LYS A 38 -5.64 0.59 9.41
C LYS A 38 -6.97 0.88 8.68
N PRO A 39 -8.01 1.33 9.41
CA PRO A 39 -9.22 1.85 8.78
C PRO A 39 -8.92 3.15 8.04
N SER A 40 -9.78 3.56 7.10
CA SER A 40 -9.63 4.87 6.46
C SER A 40 -9.78 5.99 7.50
N ASN A 41 -8.97 7.03 7.42
CA ASN A 41 -9.02 8.15 8.37
C ASN A 41 -10.24 9.04 8.09
N SER A 42 -11.15 9.12 9.06
CA SER A 42 -12.37 9.93 8.96
C SER A 42 -12.12 11.44 8.88
N SER A 43 -10.93 11.90 9.27
CA SER A 43 -10.56 13.32 9.24
C SER A 43 -10.29 13.85 7.83
N CYS A 44 -10.18 12.99 6.81
CA CYS A 44 -10.02 13.42 5.43
C CYS A 44 -11.12 12.88 4.52
N LYS A 45 -11.53 13.72 3.56
CA LYS A 45 -12.48 13.33 2.51
C LYS A 45 -11.72 12.71 1.35
N ILE A 46 -11.80 11.39 1.22
CA ILE A 46 -11.21 10.66 0.11
C ILE A 46 -12.15 10.77 -1.10
N VAL A 47 -11.70 11.42 -2.16
CA VAL A 47 -12.49 11.67 -3.39
C VAL A 47 -12.35 10.52 -4.40
N SER A 48 -11.19 9.88 -4.44
CA SER A 48 -10.91 8.71 -5.27
C SER A 48 -9.94 7.78 -4.55
N LYS A 49 -9.99 6.49 -4.89
CA LYS A 49 -9.14 5.44 -4.35
C LYS A 49 -8.58 4.59 -5.49
N GLY A 50 -7.41 4.04 -5.27
CA GLY A 50 -6.77 3.12 -6.18
C GLY A 50 -6.05 3.82 -7.33
N VAL A 51 -5.49 2.98 -8.18
CA VAL A 51 -4.72 3.36 -9.36
C VAL A 51 -5.28 2.51 -10.50
N SER A 52 -5.72 3.15 -11.58
CA SER A 52 -6.22 2.47 -12.78
C SER A 52 -5.13 1.65 -13.47
N GLU A 53 -5.49 0.65 -14.27
CA GLU A 53 -4.51 -0.17 -14.99
C GLU A 53 -3.59 0.66 -15.89
N GLN A 54 -4.13 1.70 -16.53
CA GLN A 54 -3.33 2.63 -17.35
C GLN A 54 -2.34 3.42 -16.50
N GLU A 55 -2.72 3.86 -15.30
CA GLU A 55 -1.81 4.53 -14.38
C GLU A 55 -0.75 3.55 -13.83
N LYS A 56 -1.12 2.31 -13.50
CA LYS A 56 -0.15 1.26 -13.07
C LYS A 56 0.92 1.04 -14.12
N GLU A 57 0.51 0.89 -15.38
CA GLU A 57 1.42 0.73 -16.51
C GLU A 57 2.32 1.98 -16.67
N LEU A 58 1.75 3.17 -16.61
CA LEU A 58 2.51 4.43 -16.70
C LEU A 58 3.57 4.53 -15.60
N ILE A 59 3.19 4.24 -14.35
CA ILE A 59 4.10 4.25 -13.20
C ILE A 59 5.25 3.27 -13.42
N LEU A 60 4.95 2.02 -13.78
CA LEU A 60 5.99 1.02 -14.05
C LEU A 60 6.92 1.44 -15.19
N ASN A 61 6.34 1.92 -16.30
CA ASN A 61 7.10 2.32 -17.47
C ASN A 61 8.05 3.48 -17.17
N ILE A 62 7.59 4.50 -16.44
CA ILE A 62 8.44 5.62 -16.01
C ILE A 62 9.61 5.12 -15.16
N HIS A 63 9.33 4.28 -14.17
CA HIS A 63 10.38 3.80 -13.28
C HIS A 63 11.38 2.89 -13.99
N ASN A 64 10.91 1.97 -14.83
CA ASN A 64 11.78 1.10 -15.62
C ASN A 64 12.60 1.87 -16.65
N LYS A 65 12.05 2.94 -17.24
CA LYS A 65 12.80 3.83 -18.13
C LYS A 65 13.98 4.48 -17.40
N PHE A 66 13.77 5.01 -16.20
CA PHE A 66 14.86 5.62 -15.42
C PHE A 66 15.85 4.58 -14.89
N ARG A 67 15.38 3.41 -14.42
CA ARG A 67 16.26 2.30 -14.01
C ARG A 67 17.14 1.84 -15.17
N ASN A 68 16.59 1.70 -16.37
CA ASN A 68 17.36 1.33 -17.56
C ASN A 68 18.38 2.42 -17.93
N LYS A 69 18.00 3.70 -17.84
CA LYS A 69 18.92 4.81 -18.07
C LYS A 69 20.14 4.76 -17.13
N VAL A 70 19.91 4.47 -15.84
CA VAL A 70 20.99 4.25 -14.87
C VAL A 70 21.77 2.98 -15.19
N ALA A 71 21.09 1.87 -15.52
CA ALA A 71 21.72 0.59 -15.84
C ALA A 71 22.74 0.71 -16.99
N MET A 72 22.43 1.50 -18.01
CA MET A 72 23.30 1.76 -19.15
C MET A 72 24.37 2.84 -18.90
N GLY A 73 24.42 3.44 -17.71
CA GLY A 73 25.35 4.53 -17.39
C GLY A 73 25.03 5.83 -18.14
N GLN A 74 23.78 6.02 -18.56
CA GLN A 74 23.34 7.18 -19.34
C GLN A 74 22.75 8.31 -18.48
N GLU A 75 22.76 8.17 -17.15
CA GLU A 75 22.25 9.20 -16.24
C GLU A 75 23.30 10.29 -15.98
N THR A 76 23.15 11.43 -16.66
CA THR A 76 24.07 12.57 -16.59
C THR A 76 23.68 13.64 -15.57
N ARG A 77 22.42 13.67 -15.10
CA ARG A 77 21.90 14.76 -14.27
C ARG A 77 22.28 14.63 -12.79
N ALA A 78 22.60 13.42 -12.34
CA ALA A 78 22.98 13.12 -10.96
C ALA A 78 24.51 12.94 -10.81
N GLY A 79 25.29 13.79 -11.48
CA GLY A 79 26.75 13.74 -11.44
C GLY A 79 27.38 12.63 -12.31
N GLY A 80 26.61 12.04 -13.23
CA GLY A 80 27.08 10.93 -14.06
C GLY A 80 27.11 9.62 -13.30
N LEU A 81 25.96 8.94 -13.16
CA LEU A 81 25.92 7.64 -12.50
C LEU A 81 26.56 6.56 -13.39
N PRO A 82 27.42 5.70 -12.84
CA PRO A 82 28.02 4.61 -13.60
C PRO A 82 26.96 3.57 -13.99
N ALA A 83 27.25 2.79 -15.04
CA ALA A 83 26.44 1.66 -15.44
C ALA A 83 26.30 0.65 -14.28
N ALA A 84 25.11 0.09 -14.11
CA ALA A 84 24.83 -0.85 -13.03
C ALA A 84 24.91 -2.29 -13.54
N ALA A 85 25.70 -3.13 -12.85
CA ALA A 85 25.89 -4.53 -13.25
C ALA A 85 24.64 -5.41 -13.08
N ASN A 86 23.70 -5.04 -12.21
CA ASN A 86 22.55 -5.87 -11.87
C ASN A 86 21.28 -5.07 -11.55
N MET A 87 20.78 -4.30 -12.52
CA MET A 87 19.60 -3.46 -12.37
C MET A 87 18.38 -4.05 -13.10
N HIS A 88 17.58 -4.83 -12.39
CA HIS A 88 16.38 -5.46 -12.98
C HIS A 88 15.22 -4.47 -13.17
N ALA A 89 14.37 -4.75 -14.16
CA ALA A 89 13.08 -4.08 -14.29
C ALA A 89 12.16 -4.44 -13.11
N PHE A 90 11.37 -3.47 -12.67
CA PHE A 90 10.28 -3.65 -11.74
C PHE A 90 9.05 -4.24 -12.43
N THR A 91 8.30 -5.00 -11.66
CA THR A 91 6.96 -5.50 -11.98
C THR A 91 5.98 -4.95 -10.94
N TRP A 92 4.70 -4.85 -11.30
CA TRP A 92 3.67 -4.44 -10.36
C TRP A 92 3.43 -5.55 -9.32
N ASP A 93 3.15 -5.15 -8.08
CA ASP A 93 2.81 -6.06 -6.99
C ASP A 93 1.53 -5.53 -6.30
N ASP A 94 0.43 -6.26 -6.46
CA ASP A 94 -0.87 -5.85 -5.92
C ASP A 94 -0.93 -5.90 -4.38
N GLU A 95 -0.11 -6.73 -3.73
CA GLU A 95 -0.02 -6.75 -2.27
C GLU A 95 0.57 -5.43 -1.77
N LEU A 96 1.67 -4.98 -2.38
CA LEU A 96 2.28 -3.69 -2.04
C LEU A 96 1.37 -2.52 -2.38
N ALA A 97 0.71 -2.54 -3.54
CA ALA A 97 -0.24 -1.49 -3.91
C ALA A 97 -1.40 -1.38 -2.91
N ALA A 98 -1.90 -2.50 -2.40
CA ALA A 98 -2.97 -2.49 -1.41
C ALA A 98 -2.49 -1.96 -0.04
N ILE A 99 -1.28 -2.28 0.38
CA ILE A 99 -0.66 -1.73 1.60
C ILE A 99 -0.49 -0.21 1.46
N ALA A 100 0.07 0.24 0.34
CA ALA A 100 0.26 1.64 0.01
C ALA A 100 -1.05 2.42 0.03
N GLN A 101 -2.10 1.86 -0.59
CA GLN A 101 -3.42 2.47 -0.61
C GLN A 101 -3.98 2.63 0.80
N LYS A 102 -3.84 1.63 1.67
CA LYS A 102 -4.28 1.73 3.07
C LYS A 102 -3.56 2.82 3.86
N TRP A 103 -2.27 3.02 3.57
CA TRP A 103 -1.53 4.15 4.13
C TRP A 103 -1.97 5.50 3.54
N ALA A 104 -2.24 5.56 2.24
CA ALA A 104 -2.78 6.75 1.57
C ALA A 104 -4.11 7.21 2.15
N GLU A 105 -4.97 6.27 2.52
CA GLU A 105 -6.25 6.53 3.19
C GLU A 105 -6.10 7.15 4.58
N GLN A 106 -4.88 7.24 5.13
CA GLN A 106 -4.63 7.97 6.38
C GLN A 106 -4.49 9.47 6.15
N CYS A 107 -4.25 9.92 4.91
CA CYS A 107 -4.07 11.31 4.52
C CYS A 107 -2.96 12.04 5.29
N ILE A 108 -1.92 11.31 5.71
CA ILE A 108 -0.76 11.84 6.41
C ILE A 108 0.42 11.80 5.44
N TYR A 109 1.00 12.96 5.11
CA TYR A 109 2.20 13.04 4.29
C TYR A 109 3.47 12.73 5.11
N LYS A 110 3.59 11.47 5.54
CA LYS A 110 4.73 10.94 6.30
C LYS A 110 4.87 9.45 6.00
N HIS A 111 6.09 8.93 6.14
CA HIS A 111 6.29 7.49 6.11
C HIS A 111 5.62 6.79 7.29
N ASP A 112 5.04 5.63 7.05
CA ASP A 112 4.70 4.68 8.11
C ASP A 112 5.95 3.98 8.66
N CYS A 113 5.76 3.21 9.73
CA CYS A 113 6.85 2.43 10.31
C CYS A 113 7.30 1.33 9.34
N LYS A 114 8.59 0.93 9.39
CA LYS A 114 9.15 -0.04 8.44
C LYS A 114 8.45 -1.40 8.52
N GLU A 115 8.13 -1.83 9.73
CA GLU A 115 7.44 -3.07 10.05
C GLU A 115 5.95 -3.01 9.68
N CYS A 116 5.39 -1.79 9.59
CA CYS A 116 3.98 -1.56 9.31
C CYS A 116 3.62 -1.83 7.84
N ARG A 117 4.60 -1.78 6.93
CA ARG A 117 4.45 -2.02 5.49
C ARG A 117 5.24 -3.22 4.99
N ALA A 118 5.90 -3.96 5.88
CA ALA A 118 6.65 -5.14 5.51
C ALA A 118 5.70 -6.26 5.04
N THR A 119 6.10 -7.01 4.03
CA THR A 119 5.41 -8.24 3.64
C THR A 119 6.07 -9.44 4.33
N LYS A 120 5.47 -10.63 4.22
CA LYS A 120 6.03 -11.86 4.82
C LYS A 120 7.48 -12.15 4.37
N GLY A 121 7.89 -11.66 3.20
CA GLY A 121 9.14 -12.05 2.56
C GLY A 121 10.28 -11.03 2.64
N PHE A 122 10.01 -9.76 2.89
CA PHE A 122 11.02 -8.70 2.78
C PHE A 122 10.56 -7.38 3.42
N SER A 123 11.54 -6.56 3.81
CA SER A 123 11.31 -5.15 4.14
C SER A 123 10.98 -4.37 2.87
N VAL A 124 10.05 -3.42 3.00
CA VAL A 124 9.55 -2.64 1.88
C VAL A 124 10.14 -1.24 1.94
N GLY A 125 10.40 -0.64 0.77
CA GLY A 125 10.76 0.77 0.58
C GLY A 125 9.54 1.62 0.26
N GLN A 126 9.58 2.93 0.49
CA GLN A 126 8.42 3.80 0.27
C GLN A 126 8.89 5.17 -0.19
N ASN A 127 8.28 5.64 -1.27
CA ASN A 127 8.37 7.01 -1.72
C ASN A 127 7.01 7.67 -1.49
N LEU A 128 6.98 8.98 -1.32
CA LEU A 128 5.74 9.75 -1.15
C LEU A 128 5.70 10.83 -2.21
N GLY A 129 4.52 11.03 -2.79
CA GLY A 129 4.24 12.12 -3.72
C GLY A 129 2.96 12.84 -3.28
N PHE A 130 2.91 14.13 -3.51
CA PHE A 130 1.69 14.91 -3.34
C PHE A 130 1.69 16.05 -4.35
N LYS A 131 0.49 16.46 -4.76
CA LYS A 131 0.31 17.65 -5.57
C LYS A 131 -0.91 18.40 -5.05
N TRP A 132 -0.73 19.68 -4.77
CA TRP A 132 -1.84 20.56 -4.44
C TRP A 132 -2.51 21.01 -5.73
N TYR A 133 -3.83 20.89 -5.76
CA TYR A 133 -4.69 21.59 -6.70
C TYR A 133 -5.51 22.61 -5.92
N SER A 134 -5.94 23.67 -6.59
CA SER A 134 -6.81 24.72 -6.01
C SER A 134 -8.20 24.22 -5.59
N CYS A 135 -8.51 22.93 -5.85
CA CYS A 135 -9.75 22.23 -5.53
C CYS A 135 -9.39 20.75 -5.26
N PRO A 136 -10.10 20.05 -4.36
CA PRO A 136 -9.57 19.35 -3.16
C PRO A 136 -8.28 18.52 -3.36
N PRO A 137 -7.42 18.41 -2.33
CA PRO A 137 -6.11 17.78 -2.44
C PRO A 137 -6.20 16.30 -2.84
N VAL A 138 -5.47 15.94 -3.89
CA VAL A 138 -5.26 14.54 -4.28
C VAL A 138 -3.91 14.11 -3.71
N ILE A 139 -3.94 13.26 -2.70
CA ILE A 139 -2.74 12.60 -2.16
C ILE A 139 -2.51 11.35 -3.00
N VAL A 140 -1.42 11.32 -3.78
CA VAL A 140 -1.01 10.14 -4.55
C VAL A 140 0.21 9.53 -3.87
N ILE A 141 -0.03 8.58 -2.96
CA ILE A 141 1.06 7.82 -2.35
C ILE A 141 1.48 6.73 -3.34
N PHE A 142 2.66 6.89 -3.95
CA PHE A 142 3.32 5.84 -4.72
C PHE A 142 4.34 5.12 -3.85
N GLU A 143 3.93 4.01 -3.25
CA GLU A 143 4.89 3.09 -2.65
C GLU A 143 5.59 2.34 -3.77
N MET A 144 6.91 2.45 -3.83
CA MET A 144 7.70 1.69 -4.77
C MET A 144 8.87 1.05 -4.07
N GLN A 145 9.05 -0.24 -4.36
CA GLN A 145 10.05 -1.12 -3.76
C GLN A 145 11.44 -0.47 -3.77
N THR A 146 12.01 -0.28 -2.58
CA THR A 146 13.44 -0.51 -2.35
C THR A 146 13.60 -1.79 -1.53
N GLY A 147 12.95 -2.87 -1.99
CA GLY A 147 13.17 -4.22 -1.49
C GLY A 147 14.16 -4.92 -2.41
N LEU A 148 15.38 -5.11 -1.92
CA LEU A 148 16.43 -5.88 -2.58
C LEU A 148 15.87 -7.21 -3.09
N VAL A 149 16.18 -7.48 -4.36
CA VAL A 149 16.26 -8.80 -5.00
C VAL A 149 15.95 -9.95 -4.04
N LYS A 150 14.80 -10.62 -4.20
CA LYS A 150 14.61 -11.96 -3.64
C LYS A 150 15.86 -12.77 -4.03
N PRO A 151 16.62 -13.36 -3.08
CA PRO A 151 17.62 -14.34 -3.44
C PRO A 151 16.87 -15.53 -4.04
N GLN A 152 16.80 -15.58 -5.37
CA GLN A 152 16.61 -16.86 -6.04
C GLN A 152 17.85 -17.67 -5.66
N ILE A 153 17.66 -18.66 -4.80
CA ILE A 153 18.61 -19.74 -4.59
C ILE A 153 18.72 -20.45 -5.95
N LEU A 154 19.64 -20.00 -6.79
CA LEU A 154 20.12 -20.79 -7.91
C LEU A 154 20.88 -21.97 -7.31
N ARG A 155 20.21 -23.11 -7.16
CA ARG A 155 20.90 -24.38 -6.99
C ARG A 155 21.75 -24.58 -8.23
N ARG A 156 23.08 -24.62 -8.05
CA ARG A 156 23.99 -25.22 -9.03
C ARG A 156 23.41 -26.59 -9.41
N ARG A 157 23.00 -26.74 -10.68
CA ARG A 157 23.03 -28.08 -11.28
C ARG A 157 24.51 -28.42 -11.42
N LYS A 158 24.85 -29.63 -10.96
CA LYS A 158 26.20 -30.19 -10.90
C LYS A 158 26.95 -30.00 -12.21
#